data_AF-A0A2S5CGL1-F1
#
_entry.id   AF-A0A2S5CGL1-F1
#
_cell.length_a   1.000
_cell.length_b   1.000
_cell.length_c   1.000
_cell.angle_alpha   90.00
_cell.angle_beta   90.00
_cell.angle_gamma   90.00
#
_symmetry.space_group_name_H-M   'P 1'
#
loop_
_entity.id
_entity.type
_entity.pdbx_description
1 polymer ?
#
loop_
_entity_poly.entity_id
_entity_poly.type
_entity_poly.pdbx_seq_one_letter_code
_entity_poly.pdbx_strand_id
1 'polypeptide(L)'
;MDEEGSSRGLILSLLFDHCLLLHPEQTARLKNQLPAYTVGSLQRKSQMDVLLAFIKRALEHPDPAGMLNSLTQMIGDVFKLMPSEKHLSGRDLGRMETIPSLKYRAAG
;
A
#
# COMPACT_ATOMS: atom_id res chain seq x y z
N MET A 1 7.77 -12.26 -20.97
CA MET A 1 8.62 -11.31 -20.23
C MET A 1 8.22 -11.37 -18.75
N ASP A 2 8.00 -12.58 -18.21
CA ASP A 2 7.06 -12.75 -17.10
C ASP A 2 7.76 -13.12 -15.77
N GLU A 3 9.03 -13.54 -15.83
CA GLU A 3 9.84 -13.79 -14.62
C GLU A 3 10.36 -12.50 -13.98
N GLU A 4 10.68 -11.49 -14.79
CA GLU A 4 11.35 -10.26 -14.35
C GLU A 4 10.44 -9.35 -13.49
N GLY A 5 9.12 -9.35 -13.75
CA GLY A 5 8.16 -8.58 -12.96
C GLY A 5 7.85 -9.21 -11.60
N SER A 6 7.77 -10.54 -11.56
CA SER A 6 7.51 -11.30 -10.32
C SER A 6 8.74 -11.32 -9.41
N SER A 7 9.94 -11.48 -9.98
CA SER A 7 11.19 -11.53 -9.22
C SER A 7 11.49 -10.20 -8.52
N ARG A 8 11.27 -9.06 -9.17
CA ARG A 8 11.51 -7.73 -8.58
C ARG A 8 10.62 -7.45 -7.39
N GLY A 9 9.32 -7.80 -7.47
CA GLY A 9 8.39 -7.67 -6.36
C GLY A 9 8.78 -8.52 -5.15
N LEU A 10 9.17 -9.77 -5.40
CA LEU A 10 9.64 -10.68 -4.35
C LEU A 10 10.94 -10.20 -3.71
N ILE A 11 11.92 -9.75 -4.51
CA ILE A 11 13.18 -9.19 -4.02
C ILE A 11 12.93 -7.96 -3.15
N LEU A 12 12.09 -7.03 -3.59
CA LEU A 12 11.72 -5.85 -2.81
C LEU A 12 11.03 -6.22 -1.49
N SER A 13 10.11 -7.19 -1.52
CA SER A 13 9.44 -7.68 -0.31
C SER A 13 10.45 -8.27 0.68
N LEU A 14 11.38 -9.10 0.20
CA LEU A 14 12.42 -9.71 1.03
C LEU A 14 13.40 -8.68 1.60
N LEU A 15 13.80 -7.69 0.80
CA LEU A 15 14.67 -6.59 1.27
C LEU A 15 13.96 -5.76 2.34
N PHE A 16 12.66 -5.47 2.19
CA PHE A 16 11.88 -4.78 3.20
C PHE A 16 11.74 -5.60 4.49
N ASP A 17 11.49 -6.90 4.38
CA ASP A 17 11.47 -7.82 5.51
C ASP A 17 12.82 -7.84 6.25
N HIS A 18 13.94 -7.78 5.52
CA HIS A 18 15.28 -7.69 6.10
C HIS A 18 15.56 -6.34 6.77
N CYS A 19 15.11 -5.23 6.20
CA CYS A 19 15.21 -3.91 6.83
C CYS A 19 14.50 -3.88 8.19
N LEU A 20 13.41 -4.64 8.37
CA LEU A 20 12.68 -4.72 9.64
C LEU A 20 13.42 -5.50 10.72
N LEU A 21 14.46 -6.27 10.39
CA LEU A 21 15.37 -6.83 11.40
C LEU A 21 16.16 -5.73 12.14
N LEU A 22 16.33 -4.57 11.51
CA LEU A 22 16.95 -3.39 12.11
C LEU A 22 16.01 -2.62 13.03
N HIS A 23 14.73 -3.00 13.12
CA HIS A 23 13.79 -2.40 14.07
C HIS A 23 14.32 -2.62 15.50
N PRO A 24 14.31 -1.61 16.39
CA PRO A 24 14.87 -1.73 17.74
C PRO A 24 14.32 -2.91 18.53
N GLU A 25 13.00 -3.15 18.47
CA GLU A 25 12.38 -4.29 19.15
C GLU A 25 12.86 -5.64 18.60
N GLN A 26 13.12 -5.73 17.29
CA GLN A 26 13.65 -6.97 16.70
C GLN A 26 15.11 -7.18 17.03
N THR A 27 15.92 -6.13 16.90
CA THR A 27 17.33 -6.18 17.28
C THR A 27 17.47 -6.60 18.75
N ALA A 28 16.62 -6.10 19.64
CA ALA A 28 16.61 -6.50 21.04
C ALA A 28 16.28 -7.99 21.21
N ARG A 29 15.30 -8.55 20.47
CA ARG A 29 14.99 -9.99 20.55
C ARG A 29 16.12 -10.86 20.01
N LEU A 30 16.69 -10.51 18.86
CA LEU A 30 17.78 -11.24 18.24
C LEU A 30 19.02 -11.28 19.16
N LYS A 31 19.38 -10.15 19.79
CA LYS A 31 20.47 -10.07 20.78
C LYS A 31 20.24 -11.00 21.98
N ASN A 32 18.99 -11.24 22.34
CA ASN A 32 18.60 -12.13 23.44
C ASN A 32 18.25 -13.55 22.99
N GLN A 33 18.56 -13.94 21.75
CA GLN A 33 18.26 -15.26 21.17
C GLN A 33 16.77 -15.63 21.23
N LEU A 34 15.88 -14.62 21.22
CA LEU A 34 14.45 -14.82 21.22
C LEU A 34 13.92 -14.88 19.78
N PRO A 35 12.80 -15.60 19.54
CA PRO A 35 12.14 -15.59 18.24
C PRO A 35 11.78 -14.17 17.81
N ALA A 36 11.97 -13.89 16.53
CA ALA A 36 11.61 -12.62 15.92
C ALA A 36 10.08 -12.46 15.85
N TYR A 37 9.60 -11.22 15.95
CA TYR A 37 8.21 -10.89 15.62
C TYR A 37 7.92 -11.01 14.12
N THR A 38 6.65 -11.13 13.76
CA THR A 38 6.25 -11.05 12.35
C THR A 38 6.35 -9.62 11.84
N VAL A 39 6.74 -9.46 10.58
CA VAL A 39 6.83 -8.14 9.92
C VAL A 39 5.51 -7.37 10.02
N GLY A 40 4.39 -8.05 9.73
CA GLY A 40 3.07 -7.42 9.79
C GLY A 40 2.62 -7.00 11.20
N SER A 41 3.13 -7.61 12.28
CA SER A 41 2.81 -7.13 13.63
C SER A 41 3.64 -5.90 13.99
N LEU A 42 4.93 -5.88 13.64
CA LEU A 42 5.81 -4.72 13.84
C LEU A 42 5.32 -3.50 13.07
N GLN A 43 4.94 -3.67 11.81
CA GLN A 43 4.46 -2.58 10.98
C GLN A 43 3.19 -1.99 11.57
N ARG A 44 2.21 -2.81 11.97
CA ARG A 44 0.97 -2.35 12.61
C ARG A 44 1.25 -1.62 13.92
N LYS A 45 2.12 -2.17 14.78
CA LYS A 45 2.51 -1.52 16.03
C LYS A 45 3.17 -0.16 15.77
N SER A 46 4.14 -0.11 14.85
CA SER A 46 4.84 1.13 14.48
C SER A 46 3.89 2.18 13.92
N GLN A 47 2.93 1.79 13.07
CA GLN A 47 1.90 2.69 12.56
C GLN A 47 1.03 3.27 13.68
N MET A 48 0.63 2.46 14.66
CA MET A 48 -0.15 2.94 15.81
C MET A 48 0.68 3.84 16.73
N ASP A 49 1.95 3.52 16.97
CA ASP A 49 2.85 4.35 17.77
C ASP A 49 3.04 5.74 17.13
N VAL A 50 3.22 5.80 15.81
CA VAL A 50 3.29 7.07 15.05
C VAL A 50 1.96 7.82 15.09
N LEU A 51 0.83 7.13 14.92
CA LEU A 51 -0.49 7.74 14.99
C LEU A 51 -0.74 8.38 16.36
N LEU A 52 -0.44 7.67 17.45
CA LEU A 52 -0.57 8.19 18.81
C LEU A 52 0.35 9.38 19.06
N ALA A 53 1.60 9.31 18.59
CA ALA A 53 2.54 10.44 18.69
C ALA A 53 2.02 11.67 17.92
N PHE A 54 1.45 11.45 16.74
CA PHE A 54 0.81 12.51 15.95
C PHE A 54 -0.40 13.11 16.67
N ILE A 55 -1.31 12.29 17.20
CA ILE A 55 -2.49 12.78 17.94
C ILE A 55 -2.06 13.65 19.13
N LYS A 56 -1.08 13.20 19.91
CA LYS A 56 -0.54 13.99 21.03
C LYS A 56 -0.01 15.34 20.56
N ARG A 57 0.82 15.33 19.50
CA ARG A 57 1.37 16.55 18.91
C ARG A 57 0.29 17.49 18.38
N ALA A 58 -0.77 16.96 17.78
CA ALA A 58 -1.89 17.76 17.28
C ALA A 58 -2.65 18.43 18.43
N LEU A 59 -2.89 17.72 19.55
CA LEU A 59 -3.55 18.27 20.73
C LEU A 59 -2.76 19.40 21.40
N GLU A 60 -1.44 19.34 21.32
CA GLU A 60 -0.53 20.37 21.86
C GLU A 60 -0.27 21.53 20.88
N HIS A 61 -0.74 21.44 19.64
CA HIS A 61 -0.47 22.44 18.61
C HIS A 61 -1.34 23.69 18.81
N PRO A 62 -0.81 24.92 18.56
CA PRO A 62 -1.61 26.15 18.64
C PRO A 62 -2.79 26.20 17.67
N ASP A 63 -2.69 25.48 16.55
CA ASP A 63 -3.76 25.31 15.56
C ASP A 63 -3.87 23.83 15.12
N PRO A 64 -4.59 22.99 15.87
CA PRO A 64 -4.75 21.56 15.55
C PRO A 64 -5.53 21.33 14.25
N ALA A 65 -6.50 22.20 13.96
CA ALA A 65 -7.35 22.09 12.78
C ALA A 65 -6.56 22.36 11.50
N GLY A 66 -5.73 23.40 11.47
CA GLY A 66 -4.81 23.67 10.36
C GLY A 66 -3.84 22.51 10.11
N MET A 67 -3.24 21.95 11.18
CA MET A 67 -2.33 20.80 11.08
C MET A 67 -3.02 19.57 10.44
N LEU A 68 -4.25 19.26 10.86
CA LEU A 68 -5.04 18.16 10.28
C LEU A 68 -5.43 18.39 8.82
N ASN A 69 -5.75 19.63 8.45
CA ASN A 69 -6.05 20.00 7.07
C ASN A 69 -4.82 19.81 6.16
N SER A 70 -3.64 20.20 6.61
CA SER A 70 -2.38 19.96 5.89
C SER A 70 -2.09 18.47 5.73
N LEU A 71 -2.32 17.65 6.76
CA LEU A 71 -2.18 16.20 6.65
C LEU A 71 -3.18 15.61 5.64
N THR A 72 -4.43 16.07 5.66
CA THR A 72 -5.46 15.63 4.70
C THR A 72 -5.05 15.91 3.26
N GLN A 73 -4.49 17.08 2.98
CA GLN A 73 -3.97 17.42 1.66
C GLN A 73 -2.81 16.50 1.25
N MET A 74 -1.83 16.30 2.15
CA MET A 74 -0.70 15.41 1.89
C MET A 74 -1.14 13.96 1.60
N ILE A 75 -2.13 13.45 2.34
CA ILE A 75 -2.70 12.12 2.08
C ILE A 75 -3.31 12.05 0.69
N GLY A 76 -4.07 13.07 0.27
CA GLY A 76 -4.64 13.15 -1.08
C GLY A 76 -3.59 13.15 -2.19
N ASP A 77 -2.45 13.81 -1.95
CA ASP A 77 -1.34 13.88 -2.91
C ASP A 77 -0.56 12.57 -3.01
N VAL A 78 -0.39 11.84 -1.90
CA VAL A 78 0.38 10.58 -1.86
C VAL A 78 -0.49 9.39 -2.30
N PHE A 79 -1.72 9.29 -1.83
CA PHE A 79 -2.61 8.15 -2.06
C PHE A 79 -3.62 8.44 -3.17
N LYS A 80 -3.12 8.63 -4.39
CA LYS A 80 -3.97 8.89 -5.55
C LYS A 80 -4.71 7.62 -5.98
N LEU A 81 -6.01 7.77 -6.25
CA LEU A 81 -6.78 6.72 -6.91
C LEU A 81 -6.32 6.61 -8.37
N MET A 82 -5.82 5.44 -8.72
CA MET A 82 -5.37 5.14 -10.08
C MET A 82 -6.49 4.44 -10.86
N PRO A 83 -6.75 4.83 -12.12
CA PRO A 83 -7.66 4.10 -12.99
C PRO A 83 -7.26 2.63 -13.12
N SER A 84 -8.25 1.73 -13.15
CA SER A 84 -7.96 0.30 -13.20
C SER A 84 -7.78 -0.18 -14.62
N GLU A 85 -6.55 -0.56 -14.97
CA GLU A 85 -6.25 -1.21 -16.24
C GLU A 85 -6.93 -2.58 -16.38
N LYS A 86 -7.05 -3.32 -15.28
CA LYS A 86 -7.74 -4.62 -15.23
C LYS A 86 -9.20 -4.51 -15.70
N HIS A 87 -9.83 -3.38 -15.45
CA HIS A 87 -11.21 -3.10 -15.86
C HIS A 87 -11.29 -2.31 -17.17
N LEU A 88 -10.22 -2.31 -17.96
CA LEU A 88 -10.14 -1.67 -19.28
C LEU A 88 -10.50 -0.17 -19.26
N SER A 89 -10.30 0.50 -18.12
CA SER A 89 -10.59 1.92 -17.97
C SER A 89 -9.75 2.75 -18.96
N GLY A 90 -10.41 3.56 -19.79
CA GLY A 90 -9.76 4.46 -20.74
C GLY A 90 -9.07 3.77 -21.92
N ARG A 91 -9.27 2.46 -22.14
CA ARG A 91 -8.71 1.74 -23.27
C ARG A 91 -9.64 1.81 -24.49
N ASP A 92 -9.06 1.96 -25.67
CA ASP A 92 -9.77 1.75 -26.93
C ASP A 92 -10.02 0.24 -27.11
N LEU A 93 -11.28 -0.15 -27.16
CA LEU A 93 -11.71 -1.53 -27.33
C LEU A 93 -11.89 -1.91 -28.81
N GLY A 94 -11.65 -0.98 -29.72
CA GLY A 94 -11.86 -1.17 -31.15
C GLY A 94 -13.35 -1.30 -31.49
N ARG A 95 -13.64 -2.08 -32.54
CA ARG A 95 -15.02 -2.21 -33.06
C ARG A 95 -15.86 -3.11 -32.15
N MET A 96 -16.83 -2.51 -31.46
CA MET A 96 -17.75 -3.19 -30.54
C MET A 96 -19.14 -3.47 -31.14
N GLU A 97 -19.31 -3.24 -32.44
CA GLU A 97 -20.57 -3.48 -33.15
C GLU A 97 -20.87 -4.98 -33.30
N THR A 98 -22.15 -5.33 -33.33
CA THR A 98 -22.60 -6.69 -33.63
C THR A 98 -22.23 -7.08 -35.06
N ILE A 99 -21.36 -8.09 -35.21
CA ILE A 99 -21.04 -8.67 -36.51
C ILE A 99 -21.96 -9.87 -36.81
N PRO A 100 -22.26 -10.16 -38.09
CA PRO A 100 -23.17 -11.24 -38.48
C PRO A 100 -22.82 -12.64 -37.94
N SER A 101 -21.55 -12.88 -37.58
CA SER A 101 -21.08 -14.13 -36.97
C SER A 101 -21.40 -14.26 -35.46
N LEU A 102 -21.81 -13.18 -34.78
CA LEU A 102 -22.15 -13.16 -33.35
C LEU A 102 -23.67 -13.28 -33.08
N LYS A 103 -24.49 -13.60 -34.09
CA LYS A 103 -25.97 -13.65 -34.01
C LYS A 103 -26.53 -14.55 -32.89
N TYR A 104 -25.79 -15.56 -32.43
CA TYR A 104 -26.27 -16.52 -31.43
C TYR A 104 -25.93 -16.18 -29.97
N ARG A 105 -25.24 -15.07 -29.69
CA ARG A 105 -24.86 -14.68 -28.31
C ARG A 105 -25.91 -13.84 -27.55
N ALA A 106 -26.98 -13.40 -28.21
CA ALA A 106 -28.02 -12.57 -27.61
C ALA A 106 -29.17 -13.35 -26.93
N ALA A 107 -29.08 -14.69 -26.86
CA ALA A 107 -30.15 -15.57 -26.38
C ALA A 107 -29.85 -16.24 -25.04
N GLY A 108 -29.09 -15.59 -24.15
CA GLY A 108 -28.81 -16.05 -22.78
C GLY A 108 -29.15 -14.98 -21.75
#